data_AF-A0A917HFT1-F1
#
_entry.id   AF-A0A917HFT1-F1
#
_cell.length_a   1.000
_cell.length_b   1.000
_cell.length_c   1.000
_cell.angle_alpha   90.00
_cell.angle_beta   90.00
_cell.angle_gamma   90.00
#
_symmetry.space_group_name_H-M   'P 1'
#
loop_
_entity.id
_entity.type
_entity.pdbx_description
1 polymer ?
#
loop_
_entity_poly.entity_id
_entity_poly.type
_entity_poly.pdbx_seq_one_letter_code
_entity_poly.pdbx_strand_id
1 'polypeptide(L)'
;MLRESNSSLNSQDNKPTTTNGLLKTIAIVTLLLSFTALIVGGYGIFRGQAPTPMEVITPDGEVIMTEDTIKGGQAVFLKYGLMDYGNVLVNGSYMGPDYTVEALKVYTEGMQDYFAELDYGTKYIDLDESEKSIIRDQVINEMRENRFKEDENTLYVTEAQVFGIERVESYYRDIFTNGDGWGLEAGLIQESHLPKTDRTYVAAGDQLEQISHFFWWTAWLSSTERVGDEISYTNNWPYYEDAGNTMSYSAILWSAISVTVLAILIAVILYFFYSYHFGMQPAFTKGNKLFHKLNPLSFSCWL
;
A
#
# COMPACT_ATOMS: atom_id res chain seq x y z
N MET A 1 -79.45 -44.63 9.49
CA MET A 1 -78.68 -44.12 10.64
C MET A 1 -77.40 -44.93 10.66
N LEU A 2 -76.19 -44.44 10.39
CA LEU A 2 -75.61 -43.12 10.57
C LEU A 2 -74.67 -42.79 9.39
N ARG A 3 -74.64 -41.51 9.01
CA ARG A 3 -73.89 -40.94 7.90
C ARG A 3 -72.55 -40.48 8.46
N GLU A 4 -71.46 -41.22 8.20
CA GLU A 4 -70.12 -40.72 8.49
C GLU A 4 -69.76 -39.65 7.45
N SER A 5 -69.77 -38.39 7.88
CA SER A 5 -69.33 -37.26 7.06
C SER A 5 -67.81 -37.20 7.08
N ASN A 6 -67.19 -37.34 5.90
CA ASN A 6 -65.83 -36.91 5.64
C ASN A 6 -65.70 -35.41 5.97
N SER A 7 -65.13 -35.08 7.14
CA SER A 7 -64.59 -33.74 7.38
C SER A 7 -63.11 -33.76 7.05
N SER A 8 -62.78 -33.28 5.85
CA SER A 8 -61.44 -32.88 5.47
C SER A 8 -60.98 -31.74 6.39
N LEU A 9 -60.28 -32.06 7.47
CA LEU A 9 -59.54 -31.08 8.24
C LEU A 9 -58.27 -30.74 7.44
N ASN A 10 -58.44 -29.72 6.64
CA ASN A 10 -57.42 -28.95 5.97
C ASN A 10 -56.54 -28.29 7.05
N SER A 11 -55.64 -29.04 7.69
CA SER A 11 -54.60 -28.45 8.53
C SER A 11 -53.50 -27.94 7.60
N GLN A 12 -53.69 -26.69 7.18
CA GLN A 12 -52.72 -25.81 6.56
C GLN A 12 -51.28 -26.26 6.81
N ASP A 13 -50.57 -26.59 5.73
CA ASP A 13 -49.11 -26.67 5.68
C ASP A 13 -48.53 -25.32 6.14
N ASN A 14 -48.37 -25.15 7.44
CA ASN A 14 -47.51 -24.13 8.00
C ASN A 14 -46.06 -24.56 7.73
N LYS A 15 -45.61 -24.39 6.48
CA LYS A 15 -44.19 -24.32 6.18
C LYS A 15 -43.60 -23.29 7.16
N PRO A 16 -42.51 -23.61 7.89
CA PRO A 16 -41.85 -22.61 8.71
C PRO A 16 -41.30 -21.53 7.78
N THR A 17 -42.06 -20.45 7.60
CA THR A 17 -41.59 -19.23 6.97
C THR A 17 -40.47 -18.73 7.84
N THR A 18 -39.22 -18.84 7.36
CA THR A 18 -38.02 -18.53 8.13
C THR A 18 -38.15 -17.13 8.73
N THR A 19 -38.29 -17.07 10.05
CA THR A 19 -38.58 -15.91 10.90
C THR A 19 -37.38 -14.96 11.03
N ASN A 20 -36.66 -14.66 9.94
CA ASN A 20 -35.46 -13.82 9.97
C ASN A 20 -35.38 -12.88 8.75
N GLY A 21 -36.52 -12.36 8.27
CA GLY A 21 -36.54 -11.38 7.18
C GLY A 21 -35.71 -10.14 7.49
N LEU A 22 -35.82 -9.60 8.71
CA LEU A 22 -35.09 -8.40 9.14
C LEU A 22 -33.57 -8.62 9.17
N LEU A 23 -33.07 -9.72 9.78
CA LEU A 23 -31.63 -10.01 9.83
C LEU A 23 -31.03 -10.22 8.43
N LYS A 24 -31.77 -10.91 7.55
CA LYS A 24 -31.37 -11.06 6.14
C LYS A 24 -31.29 -9.70 5.45
N THR A 25 -32.27 -8.83 5.65
CA THR A 25 -32.25 -7.47 5.10
C THR A 25 -31.05 -6.67 5.62
N ILE A 26 -30.80 -6.70 6.94
CA ILE A 26 -29.64 -6.02 7.54
C ILE A 26 -28.35 -6.54 6.91
N ALA A 27 -28.16 -7.85 6.81
CA ALA A 27 -26.97 -8.44 6.21
C ALA A 27 -26.78 -8.01 4.74
N ILE A 28 -27.86 -8.06 3.93
CA ILE A 28 -27.82 -7.66 2.53
C ILE A 28 -27.47 -6.17 2.40
N VAL A 29 -28.09 -5.31 3.20
CA VAL A 29 -27.81 -3.86 3.18
C VAL A 29 -26.36 -3.58 3.59
N THR A 30 -25.85 -4.23 4.64
CA THR A 30 -24.45 -4.10 5.06
C THR A 30 -23.49 -4.47 3.93
N LEU A 31 -23.73 -5.60 3.26
CA LEU A 31 -22.90 -6.03 2.12
C LEU A 31 -22.96 -5.03 0.98
N LEU A 32 -24.15 -4.57 0.60
CA LEU A 32 -24.30 -3.58 -0.49
C LEU A 32 -23.56 -2.28 -0.17
N LEU A 33 -23.67 -1.76 1.05
CA LEU A 33 -22.97 -0.55 1.47
C LEU A 33 -21.46 -0.75 1.52
N SER A 34 -20.98 -1.87 2.07
CA SER A 34 -19.53 -2.14 2.18
C SER A 34 -18.89 -2.35 0.81
N PHE A 35 -19.53 -3.09 -0.10
CA PHE A 35 -19.03 -3.26 -1.46
C PHE A 35 -19.07 -1.97 -2.27
N THR A 36 -20.11 -1.15 -2.08
CA THR A 36 -20.17 0.18 -2.72
C THR A 36 -19.02 1.06 -2.24
N ALA A 37 -18.78 1.13 -0.92
CA ALA A 37 -17.66 1.87 -0.37
C ALA A 37 -16.30 1.37 -0.89
N LEU A 38 -16.11 0.04 -1.01
CA LEU A 38 -14.91 -0.56 -1.56
C LEU A 38 -14.70 -0.17 -3.03
N ILE A 39 -15.73 -0.24 -3.87
CA ILE A 39 -15.65 0.10 -5.30
C ILE A 39 -15.36 1.60 -5.48
N VAL A 40 -16.06 2.46 -4.72
CA VAL A 40 -15.83 3.91 -4.76
C VAL A 40 -14.41 4.25 -4.30
N GLY A 41 -13.93 3.62 -3.23
CA GLY A 41 -12.54 3.76 -2.77
C GLY A 41 -11.52 3.28 -3.80
N GLY A 42 -11.77 2.12 -4.42
CA GLY A 42 -10.91 1.58 -5.49
C GLY A 42 -10.85 2.47 -6.72
N TYR A 43 -11.97 3.06 -7.12
CA TYR A 43 -12.00 4.07 -8.19
C TYR A 43 -11.20 5.33 -7.80
N GLY A 44 -11.30 5.76 -6.54
CA GLY A 44 -10.50 6.85 -5.99
C GLY A 44 -9.00 6.58 -6.07
N ILE A 45 -8.56 5.35 -5.73
CA ILE A 45 -7.16 4.92 -5.86
C ILE A 45 -6.72 4.98 -7.32
N PHE A 46 -7.49 4.41 -8.25
CA PHE A 46 -7.13 4.40 -9.67
C PHE A 46 -6.94 5.81 -10.26
N ARG A 47 -7.73 6.79 -9.78
CA ARG A 47 -7.65 8.18 -10.20
C ARG A 47 -6.57 8.99 -9.47
N GLY A 48 -6.17 8.57 -8.27
CA GLY A 48 -5.28 9.32 -7.38
C GLY A 48 -3.90 8.70 -7.15
N GLN A 49 -3.62 7.54 -7.76
CA GLN A 49 -2.29 6.91 -7.69
C GLN A 49 -1.23 7.76 -8.39
N ALA A 50 0.02 7.59 -7.96
CA ALA A 50 1.15 8.21 -8.64
C ALA A 50 1.24 7.71 -10.09
N PRO A 51 1.49 8.60 -11.07
CA PRO A 51 1.69 8.18 -12.44
C PRO A 51 3.02 7.41 -12.57
N THR A 52 3.08 6.51 -13.54
CA THR A 52 4.35 5.98 -14.06
C THR A 52 4.65 6.77 -15.33
N PRO A 53 5.59 7.74 -15.30
CA PRO A 53 5.87 8.58 -16.45
C PRO A 53 6.32 7.75 -17.66
N MET A 54 5.89 8.15 -18.85
CA MET A 54 6.37 7.56 -20.10
C MET A 54 7.86 7.82 -20.28
N GLU A 55 8.28 9.05 -19.96
CA GLU A 55 9.68 9.50 -19.99
C GLU A 55 9.99 10.35 -18.75
N VAL A 56 11.22 10.21 -18.24
CA VAL A 56 11.83 11.10 -17.25
C VAL A 56 12.94 11.86 -17.95
N ILE A 57 12.83 13.19 -17.98
CA ILE A 57 13.67 14.06 -18.80
C ILE A 57 14.46 15.04 -17.93
N THR A 58 15.75 15.15 -18.23
CA THR A 58 16.70 16.07 -17.61
C THR A 58 16.53 17.52 -18.11
N PRO A 59 17.16 18.52 -17.46
CA PRO A 59 17.07 19.91 -17.92
C PRO A 59 17.65 20.16 -19.32
N ASP A 60 18.62 19.35 -19.76
CA ASP A 60 19.22 19.42 -21.09
C ASP A 60 18.46 18.61 -22.16
N GLY A 61 17.38 17.94 -21.78
CA GLY A 61 16.46 17.23 -22.70
C GLY A 61 16.82 15.78 -22.97
N GLU A 62 17.71 15.18 -22.18
CA GLU A 62 18.03 13.75 -22.22
C GLU A 62 16.95 12.92 -21.50
N VAL A 63 16.56 11.80 -22.10
CA VAL A 63 15.66 10.82 -21.49
C VAL A 63 16.48 9.83 -20.67
N ILE A 64 16.37 9.88 -19.35
CA ILE A 64 17.13 9.02 -18.43
C ILE A 64 16.35 7.79 -17.97
N MET A 65 15.02 7.87 -17.94
CA MET A 65 14.17 6.72 -17.62
C MET A 65 12.92 6.71 -18.50
N THR A 66 12.37 5.51 -18.66
CA THR A 66 11.08 5.29 -19.34
C THR A 66 10.15 4.44 -18.49
N GLU A 67 8.86 4.48 -18.81
CA GLU A 67 7.85 3.60 -18.20
C GLU A 67 8.28 2.12 -18.25
N ASP A 68 8.86 1.69 -19.38
CA ASP A 68 9.35 0.32 -19.57
C ASP A 68 10.50 -0.01 -18.62
N THR A 69 11.44 0.91 -18.38
CA THR A 69 12.55 0.67 -17.44
C THR A 69 12.08 0.59 -15.98
N ILE A 70 11.10 1.42 -15.60
CA ILE A 70 10.52 1.41 -14.24
C ILE A 70 9.75 0.10 -14.02
N LYS A 71 8.89 -0.29 -14.96
CA LYS A 71 8.17 -1.57 -14.90
C LYS A 71 9.12 -2.76 -15.01
N GLY A 72 10.17 -2.64 -15.81
CA GLY A 72 11.24 -3.63 -15.91
C GLY A 72 11.94 -3.84 -14.58
N GLY A 73 12.23 -2.76 -13.85
CA GLY A 73 12.78 -2.82 -12.49
C GLY A 73 11.87 -3.51 -11.50
N GLN A 74 10.57 -3.20 -11.55
CA GLN A 74 9.57 -3.92 -10.75
C GLN A 74 9.55 -5.41 -11.08
N ALA A 75 9.66 -5.77 -12.36
CA ALA A 75 9.73 -7.17 -12.78
C ALA A 75 11.01 -7.87 -12.29
N VAL A 76 12.16 -7.18 -12.27
CA VAL A 76 13.40 -7.69 -11.67
C VAL A 76 13.22 -7.92 -10.17
N PHE A 77 12.68 -6.94 -9.43
CA PHE A 77 12.39 -7.05 -8.01
C PHE A 77 11.53 -8.29 -7.68
N LEU A 78 10.48 -8.54 -8.47
CA LEU A 78 9.62 -9.71 -8.32
C LEU A 78 10.30 -11.01 -8.75
N LYS A 79 11.06 -11.00 -9.86
CA LYS A 79 11.79 -12.19 -10.37
C LYS A 79 12.73 -12.78 -9.32
N TYR A 80 13.41 -11.92 -8.58
CA TYR A 80 14.38 -12.32 -7.55
C TYR A 80 13.77 -12.47 -6.15
N GLY A 81 12.44 -12.36 -6.02
CA GLY A 81 11.75 -12.59 -4.75
C GLY A 81 12.15 -11.59 -3.66
N LEU A 82 12.57 -10.38 -4.02
CA LEU A 82 13.10 -9.41 -3.04
C LEU A 82 12.02 -8.92 -2.06
N MET A 83 10.73 -9.06 -2.40
CA MET A 83 9.62 -8.82 -1.48
C MET A 83 9.56 -9.84 -0.32
N ASP A 84 10.18 -11.01 -0.48
CA ASP A 84 10.30 -12.03 0.58
C ASP A 84 11.57 -11.81 1.42
N TYR A 85 12.43 -10.87 1.05
CA TYR A 85 13.63 -10.49 1.78
C TYR A 85 13.47 -9.12 2.47
N GLY A 86 13.29 -8.07 1.69
CA GLY A 86 12.97 -6.71 2.13
C GLY A 86 11.57 -6.31 1.69
N ASN A 87 11.32 -5.01 1.53
CA ASN A 87 10.01 -4.51 1.14
C ASN A 87 10.08 -3.21 0.33
N VAL A 88 8.99 -2.88 -0.35
CA VAL A 88 8.75 -1.58 -0.99
C VAL A 88 7.46 -1.01 -0.46
N LEU A 89 7.42 0.28 -0.13
CA LEU A 89 6.24 0.90 0.50
C LEU A 89 5.74 0.10 1.73
N VAL A 90 6.62 -0.42 2.60
CA VAL A 90 6.34 -1.33 3.74
C VAL A 90 5.79 -2.72 3.36
N ASN A 91 5.46 -2.98 2.10
CA ASN A 91 4.86 -4.24 1.71
C ASN A 91 5.95 -5.26 1.34
N GLY A 92 6.13 -6.25 2.20
CA GLY A 92 7.10 -7.33 2.02
C GLY A 92 7.62 -7.87 3.36
N SER A 93 8.86 -8.32 3.35
CA SER A 93 9.60 -8.85 4.49
C SER A 93 10.44 -7.80 5.19
N TYR A 94 11.03 -8.18 6.33
CA TYR A 94 11.79 -7.30 7.22
C TYR A 94 13.22 -7.81 7.51
N MET A 95 13.73 -8.78 6.73
CA MET A 95 15.12 -9.19 6.86
C MET A 95 16.03 -8.16 6.18
N GLY A 96 15.68 -7.79 4.95
CA GLY A 96 16.27 -6.68 4.19
C GLY A 96 15.62 -5.33 4.52
N PRO A 97 16.09 -4.27 3.85
CA PRO A 97 15.59 -2.91 4.06
C PRO A 97 14.20 -2.69 3.43
N ASP A 98 13.60 -1.54 3.73
CA ASP A 98 12.58 -0.94 2.88
C ASP A 98 13.31 -0.16 1.77
N TYR A 99 13.24 -0.66 0.54
CA TYR A 99 13.94 -0.07 -0.61
C TYR A 99 13.40 1.31 -0.99
N THR A 100 12.14 1.63 -0.66
CA THR A 100 11.60 2.98 -0.89
C THR A 100 12.22 3.97 0.08
N VAL A 101 12.32 3.60 1.37
CA VAL A 101 12.95 4.44 2.40
C VAL A 101 14.43 4.63 2.12
N GLU A 102 15.14 3.54 1.79
CA GLU A 102 16.57 3.56 1.53
C GLU A 102 16.90 4.34 0.26
N ALA A 103 16.19 4.10 -0.85
CA ALA A 103 16.34 4.88 -2.07
C ALA A 103 16.03 6.36 -1.84
N LEU A 104 14.99 6.69 -1.06
CA LEU A 104 14.66 8.08 -0.72
C LEU A 104 15.81 8.75 0.03
N LYS A 105 16.42 8.05 0.99
CA LYS A 105 17.57 8.57 1.71
C LYS A 105 18.76 8.81 0.78
N VAL A 106 19.17 7.80 0.00
CA VAL A 106 20.33 7.91 -0.92
C VAL A 106 20.10 9.03 -1.95
N TYR A 107 18.89 9.13 -2.48
CA TYR A 107 18.47 10.19 -3.38
C TYR A 107 18.59 11.58 -2.74
N THR A 108 18.06 11.74 -1.51
CA THR A 108 18.10 13.00 -0.75
C THR A 108 19.52 13.40 -0.40
N GLU A 109 20.33 12.48 0.10
CA GLU A 109 21.75 12.72 0.40
C GLU A 109 22.54 13.09 -0.87
N GLY A 110 22.21 12.50 -2.01
CA GLY A 110 22.76 12.90 -3.30
C GLY A 110 22.42 14.36 -3.65
N MET A 111 21.15 14.76 -3.55
CA MET A 111 20.75 16.15 -3.77
C MET A 111 21.44 17.13 -2.80
N GLN A 112 21.60 16.73 -1.53
CA GLN A 112 22.32 17.53 -0.53
C GLN A 112 23.80 17.70 -0.90
N ASP A 113 24.48 16.62 -1.29
CA ASP A 113 25.86 16.67 -1.78
C ASP A 113 26.00 17.57 -3.02
N TYR A 114 25.02 17.54 -3.93
CA TYR A 114 25.01 18.39 -5.12
C TYR A 114 25.01 19.87 -4.75
N PHE A 115 24.10 20.30 -3.87
CA PHE A 115 24.04 21.71 -3.45
C PHE A 115 25.23 22.10 -2.56
N ALA A 116 25.72 21.20 -1.72
CA ALA A 116 26.91 21.45 -0.92
C ALA A 116 28.14 21.75 -1.79
N GLU A 117 28.34 20.98 -2.86
CA GLU A 117 29.42 21.23 -3.81
C GLU A 117 29.18 22.52 -4.61
N LEU A 118 27.94 22.75 -5.07
CA LEU A 118 27.58 23.92 -5.87
C LEU A 118 27.77 25.24 -5.11
N ASP A 119 27.32 25.30 -3.86
CA ASP A 119 27.25 26.55 -3.08
C ASP A 119 28.49 26.77 -2.21
N TYR A 120 29.14 25.70 -1.75
CA TYR A 120 30.23 25.75 -0.78
C TYR A 120 31.52 25.04 -1.22
N GLY A 121 31.49 24.26 -2.31
CA GLY A 121 32.66 23.53 -2.83
C GLY A 121 33.18 22.45 -1.87
N THR A 122 32.31 21.85 -1.08
CA THR A 122 32.64 20.77 -0.14
C THR A 122 31.48 19.78 0.00
N LYS A 123 31.72 18.66 0.68
CA LYS A 123 30.69 17.66 0.95
C LYS A 123 29.69 18.16 1.97
N TYR A 124 28.43 17.73 1.84
CA TYR A 124 27.36 18.12 2.77
C TYR A 124 27.72 17.79 4.22
N ILE A 125 28.38 16.66 4.46
CA ILE A 125 28.74 16.22 5.81
C ILE A 125 29.74 17.14 6.51
N ASP A 126 30.58 17.84 5.75
CA ASP A 126 31.66 18.71 6.25
C ASP A 126 31.18 20.15 6.55
N LEU A 127 29.94 20.48 6.16
CA LEU A 127 29.31 21.78 6.42
C LEU A 127 28.93 21.97 7.88
N ASP A 128 28.84 23.24 8.30
CA ASP A 128 28.28 23.58 9.60
C ASP A 128 26.74 23.44 9.61
N GLU A 129 26.14 23.47 10.80
CA GLU A 129 24.69 23.26 10.94
C GLU A 129 23.83 24.36 10.29
N SER A 130 24.35 25.59 10.18
CA SER A 130 23.63 26.68 9.52
C SER A 130 23.59 26.45 8.01
N GLU A 131 24.72 26.06 7.43
CA GLU A 131 24.86 25.75 6.00
C GLU A 131 24.04 24.49 5.64
N LYS A 132 24.10 23.44 6.47
CA LYS A 132 23.28 22.24 6.30
C LYS A 132 21.79 22.55 6.31
N SER A 133 21.35 23.45 7.20
CA SER A 133 19.93 23.82 7.26
C SER A 133 19.46 24.50 5.99
N ILE A 134 20.28 25.37 5.38
CA ILE A 134 19.95 26.05 4.13
C ILE A 134 19.78 25.02 3.01
N ILE A 135 20.75 24.12 2.85
CA ILE A 135 20.69 23.08 1.80
C ILE A 135 19.52 22.13 2.02
N ARG A 136 19.26 21.71 3.26
CA ARG A 136 18.12 20.84 3.57
C ARG A 136 16.80 21.50 3.17
N ASP A 137 16.59 22.77 3.52
CA ASP A 137 15.37 23.48 3.14
C ASP A 137 15.25 23.63 1.61
N GLN A 138 16.36 23.84 0.92
CA GLN A 138 16.41 23.90 -0.54
C GLN A 138 16.04 22.56 -1.19
N VAL A 139 16.63 21.46 -0.72
CA VAL A 139 16.32 20.09 -1.17
C VAL A 139 14.85 19.75 -0.94
N ILE A 140 14.31 20.07 0.25
CA ILE A 140 12.90 19.84 0.59
C ILE A 140 11.98 20.59 -0.39
N ASN A 141 12.20 21.89 -0.58
CA ASN A 141 11.36 22.69 -1.48
C ASN A 141 11.45 22.18 -2.93
N GLU A 142 12.65 21.79 -3.36
CA GLU A 142 12.84 21.33 -4.73
C GLU A 142 12.25 19.95 -4.98
N MET A 143 12.48 18.99 -4.09
CA MET A 143 12.10 17.59 -4.34
C MET A 143 10.61 17.31 -4.12
N ARG A 144 9.94 18.12 -3.29
CA ARG A 144 8.50 17.98 -3.03
C ARG A 144 7.64 18.53 -4.15
N GLU A 145 8.16 19.48 -4.93
CA GLU A 145 7.44 20.08 -6.05
C GLU A 145 7.18 19.04 -7.15
N ASN A 146 5.91 18.95 -7.57
CA ASN A 146 5.51 18.03 -8.63
C ASN A 146 5.78 18.60 -10.02
N ARG A 147 6.75 18.01 -10.72
CA ARG A 147 7.15 18.39 -12.08
C ARG A 147 6.65 17.44 -13.17
N PHE A 148 5.67 16.60 -12.86
CA PHE A 148 5.01 15.74 -13.85
C PHE A 148 4.01 16.55 -14.70
N LYS A 149 4.10 16.41 -16.02
CA LYS A 149 3.17 16.98 -17.00
C LYS A 149 2.22 15.90 -17.49
N GLU A 150 0.96 15.98 -17.06
CA GLU A 150 -0.07 14.98 -17.36
C GLU A 150 -0.43 14.91 -18.86
N ASP A 151 -0.37 16.03 -19.56
CA ASP A 151 -0.66 16.13 -20.99
C ASP A 151 0.40 15.47 -21.88
N GLU A 152 1.65 15.48 -21.43
CA GLU A 152 2.80 14.85 -22.11
C GLU A 152 3.09 13.44 -21.58
N ASN A 153 2.58 13.12 -20.38
CA ASN A 153 2.95 11.94 -19.59
C ASN A 153 4.46 11.88 -19.31
N THR A 154 5.05 13.03 -18.99
CA THR A 154 6.50 13.22 -18.85
C THR A 154 6.82 13.83 -17.49
N LEU A 155 7.84 13.32 -16.82
CA LEU A 155 8.37 13.89 -15.58
C LEU A 155 9.67 14.64 -15.88
N TYR A 156 9.72 15.92 -15.54
CA TYR A 156 10.95 16.71 -15.61
C TYR A 156 11.68 16.69 -14.28
N VAL A 157 12.98 16.43 -14.30
CA VAL A 157 13.83 16.45 -13.11
C VAL A 157 14.85 17.57 -13.20
N THR A 158 15.29 18.08 -12.04
CA THR A 158 16.36 19.09 -11.95
C THR A 158 17.75 18.45 -11.95
N GLU A 159 18.80 19.24 -12.14
CA GLU A 159 20.20 18.77 -12.05
C GLU A 159 20.51 18.08 -10.71
N ALA A 160 20.03 18.64 -9.60
CA ALA A 160 20.23 18.03 -8.28
C ALA A 160 19.53 16.67 -8.18
N GLN A 161 18.31 16.57 -8.72
CA GLN A 161 17.57 15.31 -8.75
C GLN A 161 18.26 14.27 -9.64
N VAL A 162 18.82 14.67 -10.79
CA VAL A 162 19.64 13.80 -11.66
C VAL A 162 20.84 13.25 -10.87
N PHE A 163 21.59 14.10 -10.19
CA PHE A 163 22.71 13.64 -9.36
C PHE A 163 22.27 12.67 -8.24
N GLY A 164 21.10 12.93 -7.62
CA GLY A 164 20.50 12.01 -6.66
C GLY A 164 20.12 10.65 -7.25
N ILE A 165 19.58 10.63 -8.48
CA ILE A 165 19.26 9.41 -9.23
C ILE A 165 20.51 8.57 -9.47
N GLU A 166 21.58 9.19 -9.96
CA GLU A 166 22.87 8.52 -10.21
C GLU A 166 23.45 7.88 -8.93
N ARG A 167 23.25 8.53 -7.77
CA ARG A 167 23.62 7.96 -6.46
C ARG A 167 22.80 6.71 -6.13
N VAL A 168 21.49 6.70 -6.41
CA VAL A 168 20.62 5.53 -6.21
C VAL A 168 21.06 4.37 -7.10
N GLU A 169 21.32 4.64 -8.38
CA GLU A 169 21.81 3.63 -9.32
C GLU A 169 23.15 3.03 -8.89
N SER A 170 24.08 3.89 -8.50
CA SER A 170 25.40 3.47 -8.02
C SER A 170 25.29 2.62 -6.75
N TYR A 171 24.43 3.04 -5.81
CA TYR A 171 24.20 2.35 -4.54
C TYR A 171 23.64 0.94 -4.75
N TYR A 172 22.56 0.80 -5.52
CA TYR A 172 21.96 -0.51 -5.73
C TYR A 172 22.77 -1.42 -6.64
N ARG A 173 23.54 -0.86 -7.58
CA ARG A 173 24.54 -1.62 -8.32
C ARG A 173 25.55 -2.25 -7.37
N ASP A 174 26.05 -1.52 -6.38
CA ASP A 174 26.96 -2.04 -5.36
C ASP A 174 26.28 -3.14 -4.53
N ILE A 175 25.10 -2.87 -3.97
CA ILE A 175 24.34 -3.82 -3.13
C ILE A 175 24.07 -5.15 -3.85
N PHE A 176 23.60 -5.12 -5.10
CA PHE A 176 23.29 -6.36 -5.82
C PHE A 176 24.50 -7.04 -6.46
N THR A 177 25.66 -6.37 -6.50
CA THR A 177 26.93 -6.96 -6.94
C THR A 177 27.69 -7.58 -5.77
N ASN A 178 27.84 -6.84 -4.67
CA ASN A 178 28.68 -7.20 -3.52
C ASN A 178 27.89 -7.80 -2.35
N GLY A 179 26.56 -7.73 -2.39
CA GLY A 179 25.68 -8.04 -1.27
C GLY A 179 25.52 -6.84 -0.33
N ASP A 180 24.51 -6.88 0.52
CA ASP A 180 24.25 -5.83 1.52
C ASP A 180 24.98 -6.05 2.86
N GLY A 181 25.79 -7.11 2.94
CA GLY A 181 26.47 -7.52 4.17
C GLY A 181 25.54 -8.13 5.23
N TRP A 182 24.26 -8.36 4.92
CA TRP A 182 23.23 -8.84 5.84
C TRP A 182 22.26 -9.87 5.22
N GLY A 183 22.80 -10.88 4.55
CA GLY A 183 21.99 -12.03 4.09
C GLY A 183 21.46 -11.92 2.66
N LEU A 184 21.61 -10.76 2.01
CA LEU A 184 21.50 -10.70 0.54
C LEU A 184 22.73 -11.34 -0.10
N GLU A 185 22.50 -12.25 -1.05
CA GLU A 185 23.58 -12.91 -1.78
C GLU A 185 24.28 -11.94 -2.75
N ALA A 186 25.61 -11.97 -2.77
CA ALA A 186 26.40 -11.20 -3.72
C ALA A 186 26.18 -11.71 -5.16
N GLY A 187 26.00 -10.78 -6.11
CA GLY A 187 25.78 -11.10 -7.51
C GLY A 187 24.47 -11.85 -7.76
N LEU A 188 23.44 -11.62 -6.93
CA LEU A 188 22.11 -12.25 -7.07
C LEU A 188 21.49 -11.95 -8.44
N ILE A 189 21.65 -10.71 -8.93
CA ILE A 189 21.11 -10.26 -10.20
C ILE A 189 22.20 -10.36 -11.27
N GLN A 190 21.97 -11.20 -12.29
CA GLN A 190 22.90 -11.39 -13.39
C GLN A 190 22.17 -11.39 -14.73
N GLU A 191 22.77 -10.75 -15.74
CA GLU A 191 22.23 -10.72 -17.11
C GLU A 191 22.10 -12.12 -17.73
N SER A 192 22.90 -13.09 -17.25
CA SER A 192 22.82 -14.50 -17.65
C SER A 192 21.53 -15.20 -17.22
N HIS A 193 20.81 -14.68 -16.20
CA HIS A 193 19.55 -15.23 -15.72
C HIS A 193 18.35 -14.91 -16.63
N LEU A 194 18.56 -14.10 -17.67
CA LEU A 194 17.57 -13.75 -18.67
C LEU A 194 18.14 -13.90 -20.09
N PRO A 195 17.29 -14.12 -21.10
CA PRO A 195 17.69 -13.99 -22.50
C PRO A 195 18.28 -12.61 -22.79
N LYS A 196 19.23 -12.55 -23.74
CA LYS A 196 19.86 -11.30 -24.20
C LYS A 196 18.87 -10.37 -24.89
N THR A 197 17.87 -10.93 -25.57
CA THR A 197 16.79 -10.21 -26.27
C THR A 197 15.45 -10.84 -25.91
N ASP A 198 14.35 -10.13 -26.19
CA ASP A 198 12.98 -10.66 -26.08
C ASP A 198 12.58 -11.13 -24.67
N ARG A 199 13.03 -10.36 -23.67
CA ARG A 199 12.58 -10.50 -22.28
C ARG A 199 11.09 -10.16 -22.18
N THR A 200 10.34 -10.91 -21.38
CA THR A 200 8.87 -10.78 -21.32
C THR A 200 8.41 -9.52 -20.59
N TYR A 201 8.97 -9.26 -19.40
CA TYR A 201 8.54 -8.15 -18.52
C TYR A 201 9.67 -7.21 -18.10
N VAL A 202 10.92 -7.63 -18.27
CA VAL A 202 12.11 -6.82 -18.01
C VAL A 202 12.49 -6.16 -19.33
N ALA A 203 12.74 -4.85 -19.32
CA ALA A 203 13.11 -4.13 -20.54
C ALA A 203 14.50 -4.55 -21.04
N ALA A 204 14.80 -4.20 -22.30
CA ALA A 204 16.16 -4.30 -22.81
C ALA A 204 17.09 -3.37 -22.03
N GLY A 205 18.33 -3.79 -21.80
CA GLY A 205 19.30 -3.06 -20.97
C GLY A 205 19.67 -3.82 -19.69
N ASP A 206 20.39 -3.14 -18.81
CA ASP A 206 20.90 -3.71 -17.56
C ASP A 206 19.77 -3.89 -16.53
N GLN A 207 19.69 -5.07 -15.90
CA GLN A 207 18.72 -5.32 -14.84
C GLN A 207 18.99 -4.46 -13.59
N LEU A 208 20.26 -4.17 -13.30
CA LEU A 208 20.66 -3.41 -12.09
C LEU A 208 20.26 -1.94 -12.19
N GLU A 209 20.35 -1.37 -13.37
CA GLU A 209 19.86 -0.03 -13.68
C GLU A 209 18.33 0.03 -13.55
N GLN A 210 17.62 -0.89 -14.20
CA GLN A 210 16.16 -0.95 -14.15
C GLN A 210 15.61 -1.08 -12.73
N ILE A 211 16.16 -1.97 -11.89
CA ILE A 211 15.68 -2.12 -10.51
C ILE A 211 15.90 -0.83 -9.68
N SER A 212 16.99 -0.11 -9.97
CA SER A 212 17.26 1.19 -9.36
C SER A 212 16.24 2.25 -9.79
N HIS A 213 15.80 2.25 -11.06
CA HIS A 213 14.71 3.12 -11.54
C HIS A 213 13.39 2.84 -10.82
N PHE A 214 13.08 1.57 -10.58
CA PHE A 214 11.88 1.20 -9.81
C PHE A 214 11.96 1.70 -8.37
N PHE A 215 13.07 1.48 -7.68
CA PHE A 215 13.25 1.95 -6.30
C PHE A 215 13.22 3.48 -6.21
N TRP A 216 13.94 4.17 -7.11
CA TRP A 216 13.85 5.62 -7.22
C TRP A 216 12.43 6.10 -7.50
N TRP A 217 11.68 5.48 -8.42
CA TRP A 217 10.30 5.87 -8.69
C TRP A 217 9.41 5.74 -7.44
N THR A 218 9.59 4.68 -6.65
CA THR A 218 8.88 4.57 -5.35
C THR A 218 9.30 5.64 -4.35
N ALA A 219 10.58 6.03 -4.35
CA ALA A 219 11.07 7.14 -3.52
C ALA A 219 10.48 8.48 -3.98
N TRP A 220 10.48 8.76 -5.28
CA TRP A 220 9.91 9.96 -5.90
C TRP A 220 8.45 10.15 -5.52
N LEU A 221 7.60 9.14 -5.71
CA LEU A 221 6.18 9.26 -5.35
C LEU A 221 5.97 9.38 -3.84
N SER A 222 6.90 8.86 -3.02
CA SER A 222 6.81 8.93 -1.56
C SER A 222 7.12 10.33 -1.00
N SER A 223 7.89 11.15 -1.72
CA SER A 223 8.31 12.49 -1.29
C SER A 223 7.66 13.63 -2.09
N THR A 224 7.24 13.39 -3.33
CA THR A 224 6.62 14.40 -4.19
C THR A 224 5.16 14.61 -3.85
N GLU A 225 4.75 15.87 -3.69
CA GLU A 225 3.37 16.28 -3.42
C GLU A 225 2.43 15.90 -4.57
N ARG A 226 1.18 15.53 -4.27
CA ARG A 226 0.19 15.33 -5.33
C ARG A 226 -0.14 16.67 -5.99
N VAL A 227 -0.53 16.62 -7.26
CA VAL A 227 -0.97 17.82 -7.98
C VAL A 227 -2.16 18.46 -7.25
N GLY A 228 -1.95 19.66 -6.71
CA GLY A 228 -2.97 20.42 -5.98
C GLY A 228 -3.20 19.98 -4.52
N ASP A 229 -2.29 19.23 -3.93
CA ASP A 229 -2.30 18.79 -2.53
C ASP A 229 -1.04 19.27 -1.79
N GLU A 230 -1.00 19.19 -0.47
CA GLU A 230 0.14 19.58 0.38
C GLU A 230 0.88 18.36 0.97
N ILE A 231 0.49 17.16 0.56
CA ILE A 231 1.08 15.89 1.00
C ILE A 231 1.46 15.03 -0.19
N SER A 232 2.44 14.14 0.00
CA SER A 232 2.92 13.25 -1.05
C SER A 232 1.89 12.19 -1.48
N TYR A 233 2.16 11.48 -2.59
CA TYR A 233 1.26 10.43 -3.07
C TYR A 233 0.99 9.33 -2.03
N THR A 234 1.89 9.14 -1.06
CA THR A 234 1.81 8.18 0.04
C THR A 234 1.36 8.81 1.36
N ASN A 235 0.88 10.06 1.35
CA ASN A 235 0.47 10.81 2.54
C ASN A 235 1.64 11.12 3.50
N ASN A 236 2.78 11.57 2.93
CA ASN A 236 4.04 11.86 3.63
C ASN A 236 4.66 10.65 4.35
N TRP A 237 4.36 9.44 3.86
CA TRP A 237 5.12 8.25 4.22
C TRP A 237 6.27 8.08 3.21
N PRO A 238 7.49 7.66 3.61
CA PRO A 238 7.91 7.35 4.97
C PRO A 238 8.25 8.60 5.76
N TYR A 239 8.24 8.52 7.10
CA TYR A 239 8.76 9.61 7.94
C TYR A 239 10.24 9.82 7.64
N TYR A 240 10.57 11.00 7.13
CA TYR A 240 11.94 11.40 6.84
C TYR A 240 12.02 12.92 6.72
N GLU A 241 12.61 13.57 7.72
CA GLU A 241 12.63 15.04 7.82
C GLU A 241 13.39 15.71 6.68
N ASP A 242 14.50 15.12 6.22
CA ASP A 242 15.31 15.71 5.14
C ASP A 242 14.59 15.68 3.78
N ALA A 243 13.55 14.86 3.62
CA ALA A 243 12.64 14.88 2.47
C ALA A 243 11.34 15.67 2.73
N GLY A 244 11.24 16.32 3.90
CA GLY A 244 10.05 17.05 4.35
C GLY A 244 8.85 16.15 4.71
N ASN A 245 9.05 14.83 4.76
CA ASN A 245 7.99 13.90 5.08
C ASN A 245 7.72 13.85 6.58
N THR A 246 6.63 14.51 6.98
CA THR A 246 6.14 14.57 8.35
C THR A 246 4.68 14.13 8.42
N MET A 247 4.23 13.76 9.62
CA MET A 247 2.88 13.25 9.83
C MET A 247 1.81 14.26 9.39
N SER A 248 0.92 13.84 8.49
CA SER A 248 -0.19 14.69 8.03
C SER A 248 -1.23 14.91 9.12
N TYR A 249 -1.95 16.03 9.03
CA TYR A 249 -3.08 16.32 9.92
C TYR A 249 -4.16 15.22 9.87
N SER A 250 -4.43 14.69 8.67
CA SER A 250 -5.40 13.62 8.47
C SER A 250 -5.06 12.35 9.25
N ALA A 251 -3.77 11.99 9.35
CA ALA A 251 -3.34 10.82 10.12
C ALA A 251 -3.71 10.97 11.62
N ILE A 252 -3.49 12.16 12.19
CA ILE A 252 -3.83 12.46 13.59
C ILE A 252 -5.35 12.45 13.78
N LEU A 253 -6.08 13.18 12.93
CA LEU A 253 -7.53 13.34 13.05
C LEU A 253 -8.26 12.00 12.94
N TRP A 254 -7.97 11.20 11.91
CA TRP A 254 -8.66 9.93 11.68
C TRP A 254 -8.28 8.87 12.72
N SER A 255 -7.08 8.95 13.32
CA SER A 255 -6.73 8.11 14.47
C SER A 255 -7.67 8.37 15.65
N ALA A 256 -7.89 9.64 16.02
CA ALA A 256 -8.79 10.00 17.13
C ALA A 256 -10.26 9.65 16.83
N ILE A 257 -10.72 9.91 15.59
CA ILE A 257 -12.08 9.55 15.17
C ILE A 257 -12.29 8.04 15.20
N SER A 258 -11.33 7.24 14.72
CA SER A 258 -11.48 5.78 14.63
C SER A 258 -11.68 5.14 16.00
N VAL A 259 -10.92 5.55 17.02
CA VAL A 259 -11.05 5.06 18.40
C VAL A 259 -12.39 5.47 19.01
N THR A 260 -12.83 6.71 18.75
CA THR A 260 -14.13 7.21 19.22
C THR A 260 -15.28 6.41 18.62
N VAL A 261 -15.25 6.18 17.30
CA VAL A 261 -16.25 5.39 16.57
C VAL A 261 -16.24 3.94 17.04
N LEU A 262 -15.06 3.34 17.25
CA LEU A 262 -14.94 1.99 17.79
C LEU A 262 -15.62 1.84 19.15
N ALA A 263 -15.38 2.77 20.08
CA ALA A 263 -16.00 2.74 21.41
C ALA A 263 -17.54 2.81 21.34
N ILE A 264 -18.07 3.70 20.48
CA ILE A 264 -19.51 3.82 20.25
C ILE A 264 -20.08 2.53 19.65
N LEU A 265 -19.43 1.97 18.63
CA LEU A 265 -19.88 0.75 17.97
C LEU A 265 -19.84 -0.46 18.91
N ILE A 266 -18.82 -0.60 19.76
CA ILE A 266 -18.77 -1.65 20.78
C ILE A 266 -19.98 -1.54 21.71
N ALA A 267 -20.29 -0.35 22.23
CA ALA A 267 -21.43 -0.15 23.12
C ALA A 267 -22.76 -0.50 22.44
N VAL A 268 -22.95 -0.06 21.19
CA VAL A 268 -24.13 -0.36 20.38
C VAL A 268 -24.25 -1.86 20.12
N ILE A 269 -23.19 -2.51 19.67
CA ILE A 269 -23.18 -3.95 19.38
C ILE A 269 -23.48 -4.75 20.64
N LEU A 270 -22.86 -4.42 21.79
CA LEU A 270 -23.12 -5.09 23.06
C LEU A 270 -24.58 -4.92 23.51
N TYR A 271 -25.13 -3.70 23.37
CA TYR A 271 -26.54 -3.45 23.68
C TYR A 271 -27.48 -4.33 22.84
N PHE A 272 -27.28 -4.38 21.52
CA PHE A 272 -28.10 -5.22 20.63
C PHE A 272 -27.87 -6.71 20.90
N PHE A 273 -26.63 -7.15 21.09
CA PHE A 273 -26.29 -8.53 21.37
C PHE A 273 -26.99 -9.05 22.64
N TYR A 274 -26.96 -8.25 23.71
CA TYR A 274 -27.62 -8.58 24.97
C TYR A 274 -29.15 -8.49 24.86
N SER A 275 -29.67 -7.41 24.28
CA SER A 275 -31.12 -7.18 24.21
C SER A 275 -31.85 -8.22 23.34
N TYR A 276 -31.23 -8.64 22.23
CA TYR A 276 -31.82 -9.60 21.28
C TYR A 276 -31.31 -11.03 21.46
N HIS A 277 -30.47 -11.30 22.47
CA HIS A 277 -29.96 -12.63 22.80
C HIS A 277 -29.31 -13.34 21.59
N PHE A 278 -28.43 -12.64 20.87
CA PHE A 278 -27.73 -13.20 19.70
C PHE A 278 -26.70 -14.30 20.04
N GLY A 279 -26.58 -14.68 21.32
CA GLY A 279 -25.82 -15.84 21.76
C GLY A 279 -26.62 -17.14 21.60
N MET A 280 -25.92 -18.24 21.30
CA MET A 280 -26.53 -19.57 21.34
C MET A 280 -26.87 -19.93 22.79
N GLN A 281 -28.06 -20.46 23.01
CA GLN A 281 -28.44 -21.00 24.32
C GLN A 281 -27.67 -22.29 24.59
N PRO A 282 -27.25 -22.57 25.84
CA PRO A 282 -26.60 -23.83 26.17
C PRO A 282 -27.49 -25.01 25.79
N ALA A 283 -26.94 -25.97 25.04
CA ALA A 283 -27.66 -27.19 24.66
C ALA A 283 -28.01 -28.06 25.89
N PHE A 284 -27.27 -27.91 26.99
CA PHE A 284 -27.47 -28.67 28.23
C PHE A 284 -27.56 -27.72 29.43
N THR A 285 -28.77 -27.56 29.96
CA THR A 285 -29.03 -26.96 31.27
C THR A 285 -29.34 -28.06 32.28
N LYS A 286 -28.81 -27.95 33.50
CA LYS A 286 -28.97 -28.94 34.58
C LYS A 286 -30.47 -29.07 34.94
N GLY A 287 -31.16 -30.06 34.38
CA GLY A 287 -32.58 -30.34 34.64
C GLY A 287 -33.45 -30.67 33.42
N ASN A 288 -33.02 -30.42 32.18
CA ASN A 288 -33.81 -30.80 31.00
C ASN A 288 -33.57 -32.27 30.62
N LYS A 289 -34.60 -33.11 30.78
CA LYS A 289 -34.62 -34.46 30.19
C LYS A 289 -34.77 -34.32 28.67
N LEU A 290 -33.93 -35.04 27.92
CA LEU A 290 -34.05 -35.21 26.47
C LEU A 290 -35.47 -35.69 26.14
N PHE A 291 -36.32 -34.80 25.64
CA PHE A 291 -37.50 -35.21 24.88
C PHE A 291 -37.28 -34.83 23.41
N HIS A 292 -36.99 -35.87 22.64
CA HIS A 292 -36.95 -35.86 21.20
C HIS A 292 -38.26 -35.29 20.62
N LYS A 293 -38.16 -34.13 19.97
CA LYS A 293 -38.72 -33.95 18.64
C LYS A 293 -37.62 -33.30 17.80
N LEU A 294 -36.98 -34.11 16.96
CA LEU A 294 -36.06 -33.64 15.94
C LEU A 294 -36.81 -32.66 15.04
N ASN A 295 -36.51 -31.38 15.18
CA ASN A 295 -36.79 -30.37 14.17
C ASN A 295 -35.62 -30.44 13.17
N PRO A 296 -35.86 -30.56 11.85
CA PRO A 296 -34.79 -30.80 10.86
C PRO A 296 -33.85 -29.59 10.60
N LEU A 297 -33.78 -28.63 11.52
CA LEU A 297 -32.91 -27.45 11.41
C LEU A 297 -32.06 -27.19 12.67
N SER A 298 -31.88 -28.18 13.55
CA SER A 298 -30.76 -28.11 14.49
C SER A 298 -29.50 -28.59 13.79
N PHE A 299 -28.66 -27.66 13.32
CA PHE A 299 -27.26 -27.96 13.08
C PHE A 299 -26.61 -28.27 14.44
N SER A 300 -26.67 -29.53 14.84
CA SER A 300 -25.80 -30.10 15.86
C SER A 300 -24.44 -30.34 15.21
N CYS A 301 -23.54 -29.37 15.31
CA CYS A 301 -22.12 -29.59 15.03
C CYS A 301 -21.38 -29.75 16.35
N TRP A 302 -20.58 -30.81 16.41
CA TRP A 302 -19.80 -31.26 17.56
C TRP A 302 -18.66 -30.29 17.90
N LEU A 303 -18.50 -30.05 19.21
CA LEU A 303 -17.22 -30.10 19.94
C LEU A 303 -17.53 -30.51 21.38
#